data_AF-A0A1H2Z730-F1
#
_entry.id   AF-A0A1H2Z730-F1
#
_cell.length_a   1.000
_cell.length_b   1.000
_cell.length_c   1.000
_cell.angle_alpha   90.00
_cell.angle_beta   90.00
_cell.angle_gamma   90.00
#
_symmetry.space_group_name_H-M   'P 1'
#
loop_
_entity.id
_entity.type
_entity.pdbx_description
1 polymer ?
#
loop_
_entity_poly.entity_id
_entity_poly.type
_entity_poly.pdbx_seq_one_letter_code
_entity_poly.pdbx_strand_id
1 'polypeptide(L)'
;MKPIRRHSAMTNLHGPRHRRLLIALFASHFFCTVLFVSAGYALSEGFNLSPISIGLNLITGIMLCVGAYIPDNMLARSAWSSIPIGLLLCMFASICLLFWGGSDSSVITFAVSCAGFGFAVVNLGVSSEKAEVQLQGLPDGFNHKMVSSRLLGLAIGFAISALFAIVQWGSFHIGLMRLVNGCAFCLLAVSFIFISKISRVRAWE
;
A
#
# COMPACT_ATOMS: atom_id res chain seq x y z
N MET A 1 -3.72 -12.18 52.45
CA MET A 1 -4.00 -11.64 51.09
C MET A 1 -2.75 -10.97 50.55
N LYS A 2 -2.09 -11.54 49.54
CA LYS A 2 -1.03 -10.88 48.78
C LYS A 2 -1.69 -10.25 47.55
N PRO A 3 -1.50 -8.96 47.25
CA PRO A 3 -1.94 -8.41 46.00
C PRO A 3 -0.84 -8.61 44.94
N ILE A 4 -1.24 -8.44 43.67
CA ILE A 4 -0.38 -8.11 42.52
C ILE A 4 0.28 -9.30 41.78
N ARG A 5 -0.29 -9.58 40.59
CA ARG A 5 0.31 -9.45 39.23
C ARG A 5 -0.25 -10.53 38.31
N ARG A 6 -1.50 -10.35 37.86
CA ARG A 6 -2.03 -11.08 36.70
C ARG A 6 -2.77 -10.11 35.81
N HIS A 7 -2.05 -9.29 35.05
CA HIS A 7 -2.62 -8.64 33.85
C HIS A 7 -1.63 -8.09 32.82
N SER A 8 -0.32 -8.39 32.90
CA SER A 8 0.65 -7.77 31.99
C SER A 8 1.61 -8.73 31.30
N ALA A 9 1.20 -9.99 31.08
CA ALA A 9 2.01 -10.97 30.35
C ALA A 9 1.42 -11.42 29.00
N MET A 10 0.20 -10.99 28.65
CA MET A 10 -0.46 -11.32 27.38
C MET A 10 -0.38 -10.20 26.33
N THR A 11 0.39 -9.14 26.56
CA THR A 11 0.45 -7.98 25.65
C THR A 11 1.63 -7.97 24.68
N ASN A 12 2.61 -8.88 24.82
CA ASN A 12 3.86 -8.81 24.04
C ASN A 12 4.09 -9.92 23.01
N LEU A 13 3.34 -11.03 23.01
CA LEU A 13 3.57 -12.10 22.02
C LEU A 13 3.11 -11.72 20.60
N HIS A 14 2.25 -10.71 20.47
CA HIS A 14 1.65 -10.32 19.19
C HIS A 14 2.00 -8.90 18.74
N GLY A 15 2.58 -8.08 19.63
CA GLY A 15 2.96 -6.69 19.38
C GLY A 15 3.79 -6.45 18.10
N PRO A 16 4.86 -7.23 17.83
CA PRO A 16 5.68 -7.01 16.64
C PRO A 16 4.97 -7.41 15.34
N ARG A 17 4.10 -8.44 15.37
CA ARG A 17 3.35 -8.90 14.19
C ARG A 17 2.25 -7.90 13.83
N HIS A 18 1.50 -7.43 14.83
CA HIS A 18 0.42 -6.45 14.65
C HIS A 18 0.95 -5.14 14.09
N ARG A 19 2.06 -4.63 14.64
CA ARG A 19 2.65 -3.37 14.18
C ARG A 19 3.09 -3.43 12.72
N ARG A 20 3.60 -4.57 12.25
CA ARG A 20 4.04 -4.74 10.86
C ARG A 20 2.89 -4.82 9.87
N LEU A 21 1.78 -5.47 10.22
CA LEU A 21 0.56 -5.48 9.40
C LEU A 21 -0.02 -4.06 9.25
N LEU A 22 -0.02 -3.27 10.33
CA LEU A 22 -0.45 -1.87 10.29
C LEU A 22 0.48 -1.03 9.40
N ILE A 23 1.80 -1.24 9.46
CA ILE A 23 2.76 -0.58 8.59
C ILE A 23 2.54 -0.98 7.12
N ALA A 24 2.30 -2.25 6.83
CA ALA A 24 2.03 -2.74 5.48
C ALA A 24 0.77 -2.09 4.88
N LEU A 25 -0.31 -2.04 5.66
CA LEU A 25 -1.57 -1.38 5.27
C LEU A 25 -1.38 0.12 5.05
N PHE A 26 -0.69 0.79 5.98
CA PHE A 26 -0.40 2.21 5.87
C PHE A 26 0.40 2.51 4.60
N ALA A 27 1.50 1.78 4.38
CA ALA A 27 2.39 1.97 3.25
C ALA A 27 1.68 1.68 1.91
N SER A 28 0.86 0.63 1.84
CA SER A 28 0.12 0.29 0.62
C SER A 28 -0.95 1.33 0.27
N HIS A 29 -1.72 1.81 1.24
CA HIS A 29 -2.74 2.85 1.02
C HIS A 29 -2.10 4.18 0.66
N PHE A 30 -1.09 4.61 1.41
CA PHE A 30 -0.32 5.82 1.12
C PHE A 30 0.25 5.78 -0.30
N PHE A 31 0.90 4.68 -0.67
CA PHE A 31 1.50 4.51 -1.99
C PHE A 31 0.48 4.57 -3.11
N CYS A 32 -0.63 3.81 -3.02
CA CYS A 32 -1.65 3.81 -4.06
C CYS A 32 -2.29 5.18 -4.26
N THR A 33 -2.56 5.92 -3.19
CA THR A 33 -3.08 7.29 -3.30
C THR A 33 -2.09 8.21 -4.01
N VAL A 34 -0.83 8.21 -3.58
CA VAL A 34 0.23 9.00 -4.22
C VAL A 34 0.37 8.64 -5.69
N LEU A 35 0.39 7.35 -6.01
CA LEU A 35 0.59 6.87 -7.38
C LEU A 35 -0.59 7.21 -8.29
N PHE A 36 -1.84 7.02 -7.86
CA PHE A 36 -3.01 7.34 -8.67
C PHE A 36 -3.13 8.83 -8.95
N VAL A 37 -2.86 9.67 -7.94
CA VAL A 37 -2.88 11.13 -8.16
C VAL A 37 -1.74 11.55 -9.08
N SER A 38 -0.53 11.01 -8.87
CA SER A 38 0.62 11.30 -9.73
C SER A 38 0.36 10.86 -11.18
N ALA A 39 -0.23 9.69 -11.38
CA ALA A 39 -0.61 9.16 -12.68
C ALA A 39 -1.69 10.03 -13.35
N GLY A 40 -2.73 10.42 -12.63
CA GLY A 40 -3.77 11.31 -13.13
C GLY A 40 -3.20 12.67 -13.56
N TYR A 41 -2.29 13.21 -12.77
CA TYR A 41 -1.59 14.45 -13.10
C TYR A 41 -0.70 14.32 -14.35
N ALA A 42 0.08 13.24 -14.45
CA ALA A 42 0.91 12.97 -15.62
C ALA A 42 0.09 12.78 -16.91
N LEU A 43 -1.11 12.20 -16.81
CA LEU A 43 -2.04 12.08 -17.94
C LEU A 43 -2.68 13.42 -18.32
N SER A 44 -2.98 14.27 -17.34
CA SER A 44 -3.51 15.61 -17.55
C SER A 44 -2.48 16.51 -18.23
N GLU A 45 -1.32 16.72 -17.62
CA GLU A 45 -0.30 17.67 -18.11
C GLU A 45 0.56 17.12 -19.25
N GLY A 46 0.85 15.82 -19.22
CA GLY A 46 1.72 15.19 -20.23
C GLY A 46 1.02 14.94 -21.57
N PHE A 47 -0.29 14.73 -21.54
CA PHE A 47 -1.07 14.34 -22.74
C PHE A 47 -2.31 15.20 -22.99
N ASN A 48 -2.60 16.21 -22.16
CA ASN A 48 -3.81 17.05 -22.26
C ASN A 48 -5.10 16.21 -22.36
N LEU A 49 -5.16 15.09 -21.64
CA LEU A 49 -6.32 14.21 -21.66
C LEU A 49 -7.49 14.81 -20.88
N SER A 50 -8.71 14.59 -21.38
CA SER A 50 -9.92 14.97 -20.65
C SER A 50 -10.03 14.21 -19.32
N PRO A 51 -10.72 14.76 -18.30
CA PRO A 51 -10.94 14.06 -17.03
C PRO A 51 -11.58 12.67 -17.19
N ILE A 52 -12.45 12.51 -18.20
CA ILE A 52 -13.09 11.22 -18.53
C ILE A 52 -12.04 10.22 -19.04
N SER A 53 -11.17 10.66 -19.96
CA SER A 53 -10.08 9.83 -20.50
C SER A 53 -9.06 9.44 -19.42
N ILE A 54 -8.75 10.36 -18.50
CA ILE A 54 -7.91 10.05 -17.32
C ILE A 54 -8.58 8.98 -16.47
N GLY A 55 -9.87 9.15 -16.15
CA GLY A 55 -10.66 8.18 -15.41
C GLY A 55 -10.61 6.78 -16.04
N LEU A 56 -10.80 6.68 -17.35
CA LEU A 56 -10.74 5.40 -18.08
C LEU A 56 -9.35 4.76 -18.05
N ASN A 57 -8.26 5.54 -18.07
CA ASN A 57 -6.91 5.00 -17.94
C ASN A 57 -6.59 4.53 -16.51
N LEU A 58 -7.20 5.15 -15.50
CA LEU A 58 -6.97 4.79 -14.10
C LEU A 58 -7.92 3.70 -13.58
N ILE A 59 -9.04 3.47 -14.26
CA ILE A 59 -10.15 2.65 -13.75
C ILE A 59 -9.72 1.22 -13.42
N THR A 60 -8.84 0.61 -14.21
CA THR A 60 -8.38 -0.76 -13.98
C THR A 60 -7.61 -0.87 -12.66
N GLY A 61 -6.68 0.05 -12.40
CA GLY A 61 -5.97 0.10 -11.12
C GLY A 61 -6.88 0.42 -9.94
N ILE A 62 -7.83 1.35 -10.12
CA ILE A 62 -8.80 1.71 -9.07
C ILE A 62 -9.71 0.52 -8.76
N MET A 63 -10.23 -0.19 -9.76
CA MET A 63 -11.07 -1.38 -9.57
C MET A 63 -10.30 -2.52 -8.90
N LEU A 64 -9.02 -2.72 -9.24
CA LEU A 64 -8.17 -3.69 -8.54
C LEU A 64 -7.95 -3.30 -7.08
N CYS A 65 -7.81 -2.00 -6.79
CA CYS A 65 -7.73 -1.51 -5.41
C CYS A 65 -9.04 -1.69 -4.62
N VAL A 66 -10.19 -1.42 -5.25
CA VAL A 66 -11.50 -1.43 -4.58
C VAL A 66 -12.11 -2.83 -4.51
N GLY A 67 -11.83 -3.70 -5.49
CA GLY A 67 -12.68 -4.84 -5.80
C GLY A 67 -12.02 -6.21 -5.95
N ALA A 68 -10.72 -6.38 -5.70
CA ALA A 68 -10.11 -7.70 -5.86
C ALA A 68 -10.39 -8.61 -4.64
N TYR A 69 -11.56 -9.25 -4.65
CA TYR A 69 -11.77 -10.56 -4.04
C TYR A 69 -10.87 -11.55 -4.78
N ILE A 70 -9.59 -11.61 -4.40
CA ILE A 70 -8.73 -12.73 -4.78
C ILE A 70 -9.32 -13.91 -4.00
N PRO A 71 -9.84 -14.96 -4.68
CA PRO A 71 -10.44 -16.09 -3.98
C PRO A 71 -9.41 -16.67 -3.00
N ASP A 72 -9.81 -16.91 -1.75
CA ASP A 72 -8.95 -17.35 -0.64
C ASP A 72 -8.04 -18.54 -1.01
N ASN A 73 -8.49 -19.32 -1.98
CA ASN A 73 -7.89 -20.53 -2.49
C ASN A 73 -6.65 -20.27 -3.38
N MET A 74 -6.50 -19.08 -3.98
CA MET A 74 -5.38 -18.76 -4.89
C MET A 74 -4.08 -18.39 -4.16
N LEU A 75 -4.17 -17.99 -2.89
CA LEU A 75 -3.02 -17.62 -2.05
C LEU A 75 -3.04 -18.40 -0.73
N ALA A 76 -3.37 -19.70 -0.77
CA ALA A 76 -3.36 -20.63 0.38
C ALA A 76 -1.96 -20.87 1.02
N ARG A 77 -0.98 -20.01 0.75
CA ARG A 77 0.29 -19.95 1.49
C ARG A 77 0.18 -18.81 2.50
N SER A 78 0.71 -19.03 3.71
CA SER A 78 0.69 -18.08 4.83
C SER A 78 0.76 -16.63 4.36
N ALA A 79 -0.11 -15.76 4.84
CA ALA A 79 -0.25 -14.40 4.33
C ALA A 79 1.03 -13.54 4.42
N TRP A 80 2.02 -13.94 5.21
CA TRP A 80 3.39 -13.39 5.18
C TRP A 80 4.17 -13.67 3.88
N SER A 81 3.71 -14.59 3.04
CA SER A 81 4.31 -14.88 1.74
C SER A 81 3.74 -14.00 0.63
N SER A 82 2.47 -13.57 0.74
CA SER A 82 1.81 -12.73 -0.26
C SER A 82 2.10 -11.25 -0.07
N ILE A 83 2.18 -10.74 1.18
CA ILE A 83 2.47 -9.32 1.45
C ILE A 83 3.78 -8.84 0.78
N PRO A 84 4.93 -9.56 0.86
CA PRO A 84 6.15 -9.16 0.16
C PRO A 84 5.99 -9.09 -1.36
N ILE A 85 5.22 -10.02 -1.96
CA ILE A 85 4.95 -10.05 -3.40
C ILE A 85 4.12 -8.82 -3.81
N GLY A 86 3.10 -8.48 -3.03
CA GLY A 86 2.30 -7.28 -3.26
C GLY A 86 3.14 -5.99 -3.15
N LEU A 87 4.04 -5.91 -2.16
CA LEU A 87 4.97 -4.78 -2.03
C LEU A 87 5.98 -4.70 -3.18
N LEU A 88 6.47 -5.83 -3.70
CA LEU A 88 7.33 -5.87 -4.89
C LEU A 88 6.61 -5.33 -6.13
N LEU A 89 5.35 -5.70 -6.32
CA LEU A 89 4.51 -5.18 -7.42
C LEU A 89 4.29 -3.66 -7.31
N CYS A 90 4.06 -3.16 -6.09
CA CYS A 90 3.98 -1.73 -5.84
C CYS A 90 5.30 -1.01 -6.15
N MET A 91 6.44 -1.56 -5.70
CA MET A 91 7.76 -0.99 -6.01
C MET A 91 8.06 -1.00 -7.51
N PHE A 92 7.66 -2.06 -8.22
CA PHE A 92 7.78 -2.15 -9.67
C PHE A 92 6.96 -1.05 -10.38
N ALA A 93 5.73 -0.80 -9.91
CA ALA A 93 4.92 0.31 -10.41
C ALA A 93 5.60 1.68 -10.21
N SER A 94 6.27 1.89 -9.07
CA SER A 94 7.06 3.12 -8.85
C SER A 94 8.20 3.25 -9.85
N ILE A 95 8.93 2.16 -10.09
CA ILE A 95 10.05 2.12 -11.05
C ILE A 95 9.53 2.49 -12.45
N CYS A 96 8.43 1.89 -12.91
CA CYS A 96 7.83 2.22 -14.20
C CYS A 96 7.55 3.72 -14.35
N LEU A 97 7.01 4.37 -13.31
CA LEU A 97 6.73 5.81 -13.34
C LEU A 97 7.99 6.68 -13.17
N LEU A 98 9.01 6.24 -12.42
CA LEU A 98 10.26 6.99 -12.25
C LEU A 98 11.08 7.03 -13.53
N PHE A 99 11.11 5.92 -14.27
CA PHE A 99 11.80 5.80 -15.55
C PHE A 99 10.93 6.19 -16.75
N TRP A 100 9.68 6.60 -16.51
CA TRP A 100 8.81 7.05 -17.57
C TRP A 100 9.34 8.35 -18.20
N GLY A 101 9.59 8.28 -19.51
CA GLY A 101 10.19 9.36 -20.31
C GLY A 101 9.20 10.34 -20.91
N GLY A 102 7.90 10.24 -20.60
CA GLY A 102 6.88 11.18 -21.11
C GLY A 102 6.23 10.78 -22.44
N SER A 103 6.75 9.77 -23.14
CA SER A 103 6.38 9.49 -24.53
C SER A 103 5.15 8.60 -24.73
N ASP A 104 4.80 7.77 -23.74
CA ASP A 104 3.74 6.75 -23.88
C ASP A 104 2.87 6.67 -22.62
N SER A 105 1.57 6.92 -22.78
CA SER A 105 0.58 6.87 -21.69
C SER A 105 0.28 5.44 -21.25
N SER A 106 0.54 4.43 -22.10
CA SER A 106 0.31 3.02 -21.76
C SER A 106 1.15 2.55 -20.56
N VAL A 107 2.35 3.12 -20.38
CA VAL A 107 3.24 2.86 -19.24
C VAL A 107 2.61 3.33 -17.93
N ILE A 108 1.87 4.45 -17.95
CA ILE A 108 1.14 4.96 -16.78
C ILE A 108 0.00 4.01 -16.43
N THR A 109 -0.81 3.62 -17.41
CA THR A 109 -1.92 2.67 -17.23
C THR A 109 -1.45 1.31 -16.71
N PHE A 110 -0.31 0.83 -17.23
CA PHE A 110 0.34 -0.38 -16.76
C PHE A 110 0.84 -0.23 -15.31
N ALA A 111 1.54 0.85 -14.97
CA ALA A 111 2.03 1.09 -13.62
C ALA A 111 0.87 1.19 -12.60
N VAL A 112 -0.21 1.87 -12.98
CA VAL A 112 -1.45 1.98 -12.18
C VAL A 112 -2.10 0.61 -11.96
N SER A 113 -2.10 -0.24 -12.98
CA SER A 113 -2.60 -1.62 -12.87
C SER A 113 -1.73 -2.48 -11.96
N CYS A 114 -0.39 -2.38 -12.09
CA CYS A 114 0.56 -3.05 -11.20
C CYS A 114 0.43 -2.60 -9.74
N ALA A 115 0.23 -1.31 -9.51
CA ALA A 115 0.00 -0.76 -8.17
C ALA A 115 -1.32 -1.27 -7.58
N GLY A 116 -2.40 -1.27 -8.38
CA GLY A 116 -3.70 -1.81 -7.98
C GLY A 116 -3.64 -3.29 -7.61
N PHE A 117 -2.95 -4.09 -8.43
CA PHE A 117 -2.76 -5.51 -8.16
C PHE A 117 -1.86 -5.76 -6.93
N GLY A 118 -0.75 -5.03 -6.81
CA GLY A 118 0.13 -5.13 -5.63
C GLY A 118 -0.59 -4.79 -4.33
N PHE A 119 -1.42 -3.75 -4.35
CA PHE A 119 -2.26 -3.36 -3.21
C PHE A 119 -3.30 -4.41 -2.85
N ALA A 120 -3.99 -4.98 -3.84
CA ALA A 120 -4.92 -6.08 -3.62
C ALA A 120 -4.26 -7.27 -2.93
N VAL A 121 -3.07 -7.66 -3.39
CA VAL A 121 -2.29 -8.76 -2.81
C VAL A 121 -1.88 -8.46 -1.36
N VAL A 122 -1.43 -7.23 -1.06
CA VAL A 122 -1.12 -6.82 0.32
C VAL A 122 -2.37 -6.85 1.21
N ASN A 123 -3.49 -6.31 0.73
CA ASN A 123 -4.73 -6.28 1.51
C ASN A 123 -5.31 -7.67 1.77
N LEU A 124 -5.22 -8.58 0.79
CA LEU A 124 -5.62 -9.96 0.97
C LEU A 124 -4.74 -10.64 2.02
N GLY A 125 -3.41 -10.50 1.91
CA GLY A 125 -2.49 -11.03 2.91
C GLY A 125 -2.82 -10.53 4.31
N VAL A 126 -3.00 -9.21 4.48
CA VAL A 126 -3.33 -8.67 5.79
C VAL A 126 -4.71 -9.16 6.31
N SER A 127 -5.68 -9.38 5.43
CA SER A 127 -7.01 -9.88 5.80
C SER A 127 -6.99 -11.35 6.20
N SER A 128 -6.17 -12.18 5.53
CA SER A 128 -5.96 -13.58 5.89
C SER A 128 -5.25 -13.71 7.26
N GLU A 129 -4.24 -12.90 7.55
CA GLU A 129 -3.65 -12.86 8.90
C GLU A 129 -4.65 -12.38 9.96
N LYS A 130 -5.53 -11.43 9.63
CA LYS A 130 -6.59 -11.00 10.56
C LYS A 130 -7.49 -12.18 10.91
N ALA A 131 -7.89 -13.00 9.95
CA ALA A 131 -8.72 -14.18 10.20
C ALA A 131 -8.00 -15.20 11.10
N GLU A 132 -6.71 -15.47 10.84
CA GLU A 132 -5.89 -16.36 11.69
C GLU A 132 -5.75 -15.84 13.13
N VAL A 133 -5.52 -14.54 13.31
CA VAL A 133 -5.40 -13.93 14.64
C VAL A 133 -6.77 -13.87 15.34
N GLN A 134 -7.88 -13.76 14.61
CA GLN A 134 -9.24 -13.76 15.19
C GLN A 134 -9.61 -15.12 15.79
N LEU A 135 -9.17 -16.20 15.15
CA LEU A 135 -9.32 -17.57 15.67
C LEU A 135 -8.50 -17.81 16.95
N GLN A 136 -7.45 -17.00 17.20
CA GLN A 136 -6.57 -17.13 18.37
C GLN A 136 -7.00 -16.27 19.59
N GLY A 137 -8.13 -15.55 19.50
CA GLY A 137 -8.65 -14.69 20.58
C GLY A 137 -8.05 -13.29 20.53
N LEU A 138 -8.80 -12.34 19.96
CA LEU A 138 -8.28 -11.04 19.57
C LEU A 138 -8.60 -9.95 20.61
N PRO A 139 -7.65 -9.04 20.95
CA PRO A 139 -7.97 -7.85 21.74
C PRO A 139 -8.91 -6.90 20.98
N ASP A 140 -9.99 -6.44 21.63
CA ASP A 140 -11.12 -5.67 21.07
C ASP A 140 -10.72 -4.43 20.22
N GLY A 141 -9.51 -3.88 20.40
CA GLY A 141 -9.04 -2.68 19.71
C GLY A 141 -8.38 -2.87 18.33
N PHE A 142 -8.20 -4.09 17.83
CA PHE A 142 -7.43 -4.31 16.59
C PHE A 142 -8.15 -3.86 15.32
N ASN A 143 -9.46 -4.08 15.24
CA ASN A 143 -10.28 -3.61 14.11
C ASN A 143 -10.19 -2.09 13.97
N HIS A 144 -10.29 -1.36 15.08
CA HIS A 144 -10.14 0.10 15.11
C HIS A 144 -8.75 0.56 14.64
N LYS A 145 -7.68 -0.12 15.07
CA LYS A 145 -6.30 0.22 14.64
C LYS A 145 -6.05 -0.01 13.16
N MET A 146 -6.61 -1.08 12.58
CA MET A 146 -6.52 -1.35 11.14
C MET A 146 -7.24 -0.29 10.32
N VAL A 147 -8.49 0.04 10.68
CA VAL A 147 -9.27 1.09 10.00
C VAL A 147 -8.56 2.45 10.13
N SER A 148 -8.06 2.78 11.32
CA SER A 148 -7.29 4.00 11.57
C SER A 148 -6.03 4.07 10.71
N SER A 149 -5.30 2.97 10.52
CA SER A 149 -4.08 2.95 9.69
C SER A 149 -4.39 3.13 8.21
N ARG A 150 -5.49 2.54 7.72
CA ARG A 150 -5.98 2.76 6.33
C ARG A 150 -6.36 4.22 6.12
N LEU A 151 -7.18 4.78 7.01
CA LEU A 151 -7.61 6.17 6.95
C LEU A 151 -6.44 7.14 7.06
N LEU A 152 -5.46 6.86 7.93
CA LEU A 152 -4.26 7.69 8.05
C LEU A 152 -3.42 7.67 6.77
N GLY A 153 -3.21 6.49 6.19
CA GLY A 153 -2.49 6.35 4.91
C GLY A 153 -3.19 7.10 3.79
N LEU A 154 -4.52 6.97 3.69
CA LEU A 154 -5.34 7.72 2.74
C LEU A 154 -5.28 9.23 2.99
N ALA A 155 -5.45 9.68 4.23
CA ALA A 155 -5.49 11.10 4.58
C ALA A 155 -4.15 11.79 4.31
N ILE A 156 -3.03 11.15 4.67
CA ILE A 156 -1.70 11.68 4.35
C ILE A 156 -1.45 11.64 2.84
N GLY A 157 -1.84 10.55 2.17
CA GLY A 157 -1.78 10.45 0.72
C GLY A 157 -2.52 11.60 0.04
N PHE A 158 -3.79 11.82 0.40
CA PHE A 158 -4.62 12.91 -0.11
C PHE A 158 -4.08 14.29 0.24
N ALA A 159 -3.56 14.50 1.44
CA ALA A 159 -2.99 15.79 1.84
C ALA A 159 -1.76 16.13 1.00
N ILE A 160 -0.84 15.18 0.80
CA ILE A 160 0.33 15.38 -0.05
C ILE A 160 -0.11 15.56 -1.50
N SER A 161 -1.04 14.74 -1.98
CA SER A 161 -1.71 14.85 -3.29
C SER A 161 -2.35 16.22 -3.54
N ALA A 162 -3.07 16.78 -2.57
CA ALA A 162 -3.72 18.07 -2.66
C ALA A 162 -2.71 19.22 -2.64
N LEU A 163 -1.61 19.10 -1.90
CA LEU A 163 -0.51 20.06 -1.94
C LEU A 163 0.10 20.16 -3.36
N PHE A 164 0.13 19.07 -4.14
CA PHE A 164 0.54 19.16 -5.55
C PHE A 164 -0.45 19.90 -6.44
N ALA A 165 -1.75 19.67 -6.24
CA ALA A 165 -2.79 20.32 -7.02
C ALA A 165 -2.80 21.85 -6.80
N ILE A 166 -2.45 22.31 -5.58
CA ILE A 166 -2.41 23.74 -5.23
C ILE A 166 -1.16 24.43 -5.78
N VAL A 167 -0.01 23.74 -5.83
CA VAL A 167 1.28 24.31 -6.28
C VAL A 167 1.39 24.31 -7.82
N GLN A 168 0.29 24.60 -8.53
CA GLN A 168 0.08 24.46 -9.99
C GLN A 168 0.86 25.46 -10.90
N TRP A 169 2.02 25.96 -10.46
CA TRP A 169 2.79 26.97 -11.21
C TRP A 169 4.22 26.50 -11.54
N GLY A 170 4.42 26.06 -12.79
CA GLY A 170 5.73 25.96 -13.46
C GLY A 170 6.41 24.59 -13.45
N SER A 171 7.36 24.39 -14.36
CA SER A 171 8.11 23.14 -14.69
C SER A 171 8.77 22.37 -13.52
N PHE A 172 8.60 22.83 -12.28
CA PHE A 172 8.92 22.19 -11.01
C PHE A 172 8.13 20.88 -10.74
N HIS A 173 7.08 20.60 -11.53
CA HIS A 173 6.11 19.54 -11.29
C HIS A 173 6.61 18.10 -11.48
N ILE A 174 7.37 17.83 -12.55
CA ILE A 174 7.87 16.47 -12.84
C ILE A 174 8.94 16.05 -11.81
N GLY A 175 9.80 16.98 -11.41
CA GLY A 175 10.81 16.76 -10.38
C GLY A 175 10.20 16.44 -9.01
N LEU A 176 9.14 17.17 -8.62
CA LEU A 176 8.44 16.94 -7.36
C LEU A 176 7.63 15.63 -7.37
N MET A 177 6.97 15.29 -8.49
CA MET A 177 6.29 14.00 -8.67
C MET A 177 7.26 12.83 -8.54
N ARG A 178 8.45 12.94 -9.16
CA ARG A 178 9.53 11.94 -9.02
C ARG A 178 10.04 11.85 -7.57
N LEU A 179 10.20 12.98 -6.88
CA LEU A 179 10.63 13.00 -5.49
C LEU A 179 9.66 12.26 -4.58
N VAL A 180 8.36 12.55 -4.67
CA VAL A 180 7.36 11.95 -3.78
C VAL A 180 7.09 10.50 -4.13
N ASN A 181 7.08 10.14 -5.41
CA ASN A 181 7.04 8.73 -5.81
C ASN A 181 8.30 7.99 -5.31
N GLY A 182 9.47 8.65 -5.33
CA GLY A 182 10.70 8.15 -4.72
C GLY A 182 10.61 7.98 -3.20
N CYS A 183 10.01 8.93 -2.47
CA CYS A 183 9.75 8.81 -1.04
C CYS A 183 8.78 7.65 -0.73
N ALA A 184 7.72 7.50 -1.53
CA ALA A 184 6.77 6.42 -1.40
C ALA A 184 7.43 5.06 -1.70
N PHE A 185 8.31 4.99 -2.70
CA PHE A 185 9.17 3.83 -2.97
C PHE A 185 10.08 3.50 -1.78
N CYS A 186 10.75 4.50 -1.18
CA CYS A 186 11.59 4.29 0.01
C CYS A 186 10.78 3.73 1.18
N LEU A 187 9.56 4.24 1.42
CA LEU A 187 8.65 3.71 2.44
C LEU A 187 8.23 2.27 2.17
N LEU A 188 7.94 1.92 0.90
CA LEU A 188 7.68 0.54 0.49
C LEU A 188 8.89 -0.36 0.70
N ALA A 189 10.09 0.08 0.32
CA ALA A 189 11.33 -0.68 0.45
C ALA A 189 11.68 -0.96 1.93
N VAL A 190 11.53 0.05 2.78
CA VAL A 190 11.69 -0.11 4.24
C VAL A 190 10.66 -1.10 4.77
N SER A 191 9.38 -0.94 4.40
CA SER A 191 8.31 -1.85 4.81
C SER A 191 8.58 -3.29 4.36
N PHE A 192 9.04 -3.48 3.13
CA PHE A 192 9.44 -4.77 2.58
C PHE A 192 10.57 -5.41 3.38
N ILE A 193 11.65 -4.67 3.68
CA ILE A 193 12.77 -5.19 4.49
C ILE A 193 12.29 -5.62 5.89
N PHE A 194 11.44 -4.82 6.52
CA PHE A 194 10.88 -5.12 7.84
C PHE A 194 9.96 -6.35 7.84
N ILE A 195 9.21 -6.58 6.77
CA ILE A 195 8.25 -7.70 6.64
C ILE A 195 8.98 -8.98 6.20
N SER A 196 9.84 -8.90 5.19
CA SER A 196 10.59 -10.04 4.62
C SER A 196 11.56 -10.70 5.60
N LYS A 197 12.10 -9.96 6.58
CA LYS A 197 12.94 -10.55 7.64
C LYS A 197 12.21 -11.59 8.50
N ILE A 198 10.88 -11.53 8.63
CA ILE A 198 10.10 -12.54 9.38
C ILE A 198 9.70 -13.73 8.52
N SER A 199 9.35 -13.53 7.24
CA SER A 199 9.00 -14.66 6.37
C SER A 199 10.17 -15.64 6.22
N ARG A 200 11.42 -15.15 6.26
CA ARG A 200 12.59 -16.03 6.32
C ARG A 200 12.72 -16.83 7.62
N VAL A 201 12.32 -16.26 8.77
CA VAL A 201 12.39 -16.96 10.07
C VAL A 201 11.38 -18.11 10.12
N ARG A 202 10.16 -17.92 9.60
CA ARG A 202 9.15 -19.00 9.52
C ARG A 202 9.45 -20.09 8.50
N ALA A 203 10.21 -19.80 7.43
CA ALA A 203 10.58 -20.85 6.47
C ALA A 203 11.56 -21.88 7.05
N TRP A 204 12.09 -21.62 8.24
CA TRP A 204 13.07 -22.45 8.95
C TRP A 204 12.50 -23.07 10.25
N GLU A 205 11.26 -22.74 10.62
CA GLU A 205 10.49 -23.37 11.72
C GLU A 205 9.52 -24.40 11.16
#